data_AF-A0A813DKL9-F1
#
_entry.id   AF-A0A813DKL9-F1
#
_cell.length_a   1.000
_cell.length_b   1.000
_cell.length_c   1.000
_cell.angle_alpha   90.00
_cell.angle_beta   90.00
_cell.angle_gamma   90.00
#
_symmetry.space_group_name_H-M   'P 1'
#
loop_
_entity.id
_entity.type
_entity.pdbx_description
1 polymer ?
#
loop_
_entity_poly.entity_id
_entity_poly.type
_entity_poly.pdbx_seq_one_letter_code
_entity_poly.pdbx_strand_id
1 'polypeptide(L)'
;MAAESSMLAKCTAEFLGTFLLIFTVGCNVLGKSAPWTGVSIASVLMVSIYGLGGISGANFNPAVSTALGISKILGGPGLDLQTVCLYAAVQLSASVAAAIGYSMLFKDSFALAPSRGYNLLEAGLCELFYTFMLCFVVLNVAVAKKVEGNQYYGLAIGFVIIAGAYGAGAVSGGCFNPAVAFGIDVAGPGFGLSLPYICFELAGAALAAVLFSVVRPEDFGGAKLNRAALVSEFLGTFMLVLTVGLNELGNSQAGAFSIAASLMCMIYALGDVSGAHFNPAVTLAVMVADGIAPAKAVSYMAMQVLGGMFAAFAYSFIHHGHSFALGPKAGFDMGQVAIAEFIFTFVLCFVVLSVAVSKTTKSSQMFGLAIGSCVTVGGCAIGGISGGSLNPAVSFGIATVGGSFANAVTYSAVELAAGGAAALVFKITHAVDNADEPKGLA
;
A
#
# COMPACT_ATOMS: atom_id res chain seq x y z
N MET A 1 28.16 17.58 -12.26
CA MET A 1 26.76 17.74 -12.70
C MET A 1 26.52 16.62 -13.70
N ALA A 2 25.71 15.61 -13.38
CA ALA A 2 25.36 14.59 -14.37
C ALA A 2 24.57 15.27 -15.49
N ALA A 3 24.87 14.94 -16.76
CA ALA A 3 24.13 15.49 -17.88
C ALA A 3 22.66 15.04 -17.78
N GLU A 4 21.73 15.97 -17.93
CA GLU A 4 20.31 15.63 -17.92
C GLU A 4 19.96 14.76 -19.15
N SER A 5 19.24 13.66 -18.93
CA SER A 5 18.81 12.77 -20.02
C SER A 5 17.95 13.51 -21.03
N SER A 6 18.19 13.26 -22.33
CA SER A 6 17.40 13.89 -23.40
C SER A 6 15.93 13.49 -23.33
N MET A 7 15.04 14.35 -23.83
CA MET A 7 13.60 14.04 -23.85
C MET A 7 13.28 12.76 -24.65
N LEU A 8 14.06 12.49 -25.71
CA LEU A 8 13.96 11.23 -26.45
C LEU A 8 14.30 10.02 -25.57
N ALA A 9 15.37 10.10 -24.76
CA ALA A 9 15.73 9.01 -23.84
C ALA A 9 14.64 8.79 -22.78
N LYS A 10 14.09 9.88 -22.22
CA LYS A 10 12.97 9.84 -21.27
C LYS A 10 11.74 9.16 -21.86
N CYS A 11 11.33 9.57 -23.07
CA CYS A 11 10.19 8.97 -23.78
C CYS A 11 10.42 7.49 -24.12
N THR A 12 11.61 7.13 -24.60
CA THR A 12 11.94 5.73 -24.90
C THR A 12 11.87 4.85 -23.65
N ALA A 13 12.35 5.37 -22.50
CA ALA A 13 12.24 4.67 -21.23
C ALA A 13 10.78 4.49 -20.81
N GLU A 14 9.95 5.54 -20.86
CA GLU A 14 8.52 5.46 -20.56
C GLU A 14 7.79 4.47 -21.49
N PHE A 15 8.11 4.47 -22.79
CA PHE A 15 7.55 3.52 -23.74
C PHE A 15 7.92 2.09 -23.36
N LEU A 16 9.21 1.82 -23.14
CA LEU A 16 9.70 0.47 -22.84
C LEU A 16 9.11 -0.07 -21.55
N GLY A 17 9.14 0.70 -20.46
CA GLY A 17 8.60 0.23 -19.18
C GLY A 17 7.09 0.01 -19.22
N THR A 18 6.34 0.91 -19.88
CA THR A 18 4.88 0.75 -20.05
C THR A 18 4.56 -0.46 -20.93
N PHE A 19 5.31 -0.66 -22.01
CA PHE A 19 5.16 -1.83 -22.87
C PHE A 19 5.37 -3.13 -22.08
N LEU A 20 6.48 -3.23 -21.34
CA LEU A 20 6.81 -4.42 -20.55
C LEU A 20 5.74 -4.71 -19.51
N LEU A 21 5.28 -3.68 -18.79
CA LEU A 21 4.21 -3.81 -17.80
C LEU A 21 2.93 -4.40 -18.41
N ILE A 22 2.41 -3.77 -19.48
CA ILE A 22 1.12 -4.14 -20.07
C ILE A 22 1.21 -5.47 -20.81
N PHE A 23 2.35 -5.75 -21.44
CA PHE A 23 2.60 -7.04 -22.07
C PHE A 23 2.60 -8.17 -21.01
N THR A 24 3.23 -7.94 -19.86
CA THR A 24 3.19 -8.89 -18.73
C THR A 24 1.77 -9.06 -18.17
N VAL A 25 0.96 -7.99 -18.09
CA VAL A 25 -0.46 -8.10 -17.70
C VAL A 25 -1.19 -9.07 -18.64
N GLY A 26 -1.11 -8.84 -19.95
CA GLY A 26 -1.78 -9.70 -20.93
C GLY A 26 -1.30 -11.14 -20.91
N CYS A 27 0.00 -11.36 -20.77
CA CYS A 27 0.58 -12.70 -20.60
C CYS A 27 0.07 -13.43 -19.36
N ASN A 28 -0.11 -12.74 -18.23
CA ASN A 28 -0.61 -13.37 -17.01
C ASN A 28 -2.10 -13.74 -17.12
N VAL A 29 -2.92 -12.85 -17.70
CA VAL A 29 -4.35 -13.08 -17.88
C VAL A 29 -4.59 -14.25 -18.85
N LEU A 30 -3.98 -14.21 -20.04
CA LEU A 30 -4.16 -15.25 -21.06
C LEU A 30 -3.42 -16.55 -20.73
N GLY A 31 -2.28 -16.46 -20.03
CA GLY A 31 -1.51 -17.60 -19.56
C GLY A 31 -2.06 -18.27 -18.30
N LYS A 32 -3.11 -17.72 -17.67
CA LYS A 32 -3.80 -18.29 -16.50
C LYS A 32 -2.89 -18.59 -15.30
N SER A 33 -1.87 -17.76 -15.07
CA SER A 33 -0.94 -17.87 -13.92
C SER A 33 -1.53 -17.27 -12.65
N ALA A 34 -2.73 -17.68 -12.27
CA ALA A 34 -3.57 -17.03 -11.25
C ALA A 34 -2.86 -16.74 -9.91
N PRO A 35 -2.14 -17.68 -9.25
CA PRO A 35 -1.52 -17.37 -7.96
C PRO A 35 -0.34 -16.39 -8.09
N TRP A 36 0.28 -16.28 -9.27
CA TRP A 36 1.49 -15.47 -9.50
C TRP A 36 1.22 -14.16 -10.24
N THR A 37 -0.02 -13.90 -10.65
CA THR A 37 -0.36 -12.76 -11.51
C THR A 37 0.07 -11.43 -10.88
N GLY A 38 -0.33 -11.17 -9.64
CA GLY A 38 0.06 -9.95 -8.91
C GLY A 38 1.57 -9.84 -8.73
N VAL A 39 2.25 -10.93 -8.35
CA VAL A 39 3.70 -10.95 -8.16
C VAL A 39 4.46 -10.69 -9.47
N SER A 40 4.01 -11.29 -10.58
CA SER A 40 4.64 -11.13 -11.90
C SER A 40 4.55 -9.69 -12.39
N ILE A 41 3.37 -9.08 -12.29
CA ILE A 41 3.13 -7.68 -12.71
C ILE A 41 3.91 -6.71 -11.79
N ALA A 42 3.89 -6.94 -10.47
CA ALA A 42 4.68 -6.16 -9.53
C ALA A 42 6.19 -6.27 -9.80
N SER A 43 6.67 -7.46 -10.15
CA SER A 43 8.08 -7.70 -10.42
C SER A 43 8.55 -6.98 -11.67
N VAL A 44 7.79 -7.05 -12.79
CA VAL A 44 8.17 -6.34 -14.01
C VAL A 44 8.17 -4.82 -13.78
N LEU A 45 7.17 -4.29 -13.04
CA LEU A 45 7.12 -2.88 -12.69
C LEU A 45 8.36 -2.48 -11.87
N MET A 46 8.67 -3.23 -10.81
CA MET A 46 9.78 -2.96 -9.92
C MET A 46 11.13 -2.99 -10.66
N VAL A 47 11.41 -4.02 -11.47
CA VAL A 47 12.68 -4.11 -12.20
C VAL A 47 12.80 -3.02 -13.27
N SER A 48 11.70 -2.66 -13.94
CA SER A 48 11.68 -1.54 -14.88
C SER A 48 11.92 -0.20 -14.16
N ILE A 49 11.35 0.01 -12.97
CA ILE A 49 11.59 1.21 -12.16
C ILE A 49 13.06 1.32 -11.77
N TYR A 50 13.69 0.25 -11.30
CA TYR A 50 15.12 0.27 -10.98
C TYR A 50 16.00 0.45 -12.22
N GLY A 51 15.63 -0.15 -13.36
CA GLY A 51 16.40 -0.07 -14.59
C GLY A 51 16.31 1.29 -15.31
N LEU A 52 15.16 1.97 -15.22
CA LEU A 52 14.85 3.15 -16.04
C LEU A 52 14.53 4.41 -15.23
N GLY A 53 14.37 4.31 -13.91
CA GLY A 53 14.02 5.45 -13.04
C GLY A 53 15.03 6.59 -13.10
N GLY A 54 16.32 6.28 -13.23
CA GLY A 54 17.37 7.29 -13.41
C GLY A 54 17.34 8.01 -14.78
N ILE A 55 16.53 7.53 -15.73
CA ILE A 55 16.36 8.15 -17.05
C ILE A 55 15.12 9.03 -17.09
N SER A 56 13.93 8.47 -16.83
CA SER A 56 12.64 9.16 -17.00
C SER A 56 11.91 9.48 -15.70
N GLY A 57 12.34 8.92 -14.57
CA GLY A 57 11.52 8.81 -13.35
C GLY A 57 10.66 7.54 -13.30
N ALA A 58 10.57 6.79 -14.41
CA ALA A 58 9.87 5.51 -14.53
C ALA A 58 8.40 5.55 -14.09
N ASN A 59 7.61 6.47 -14.66
CA ASN A 59 6.20 6.63 -14.28
C ASN A 59 5.35 5.45 -14.75
N PHE A 60 5.52 5.06 -16.03
CA PHE A 60 4.84 3.97 -16.74
C PHE A 60 3.30 3.93 -16.62
N ASN A 61 2.72 5.05 -16.22
CA ASN A 61 1.33 5.17 -15.84
C ASN A 61 0.89 6.64 -15.96
N PRO A 62 -0.10 6.97 -16.80
CA PRO A 62 -0.59 8.33 -16.95
C PRO A 62 -1.15 8.93 -15.66
N ALA A 63 -1.72 8.12 -14.76
CA ALA A 63 -2.18 8.58 -13.45
C ALA A 63 -1.01 9.00 -12.55
N VAL A 64 0.11 8.26 -12.56
CA VAL A 64 1.34 8.64 -11.84
C VAL A 64 1.92 9.95 -12.38
N SER A 65 2.04 10.06 -13.71
CA SER A 65 2.45 11.31 -14.37
C SER A 65 1.54 12.48 -13.97
N THR A 66 0.23 12.26 -13.93
CA THR A 66 -0.76 13.27 -13.54
C THR A 66 -0.61 13.68 -12.07
N ALA A 67 -0.43 12.74 -11.15
CA ALA A 67 -0.23 13.04 -9.72
C ALA A 67 1.03 13.90 -9.50
N LEU A 68 2.12 13.60 -10.21
CA LEU A 68 3.34 14.41 -10.20
C LEU A 68 3.11 15.81 -10.76
N GLY A 69 2.31 15.93 -11.83
CA GLY A 69 1.90 17.22 -12.39
C GLY A 69 1.07 18.06 -11.41
N ILE A 70 0.07 17.46 -10.76
CA ILE A 70 -0.77 18.14 -9.76
C ILE A 70 0.07 18.58 -8.56
N SER A 71 0.97 17.72 -8.06
CA SER A 71 1.90 18.08 -6.97
C SER A 71 2.75 19.30 -7.35
N LYS A 72 3.25 19.36 -8.60
CA LYS A 72 3.99 20.52 -9.10
C LYS A 72 3.14 21.79 -9.17
N ILE A 73 1.89 21.68 -9.66
CA ILE A 73 0.94 22.79 -9.72
C ILE A 73 0.63 23.35 -8.33
N LEU A 74 0.54 22.47 -7.32
CA LEU A 74 0.33 22.85 -5.92
C LEU A 74 1.58 23.51 -5.28
N GLY A 75 2.71 23.59 -6.00
CA GLY A 75 3.95 24.22 -5.54
C GLY A 75 5.00 23.26 -4.97
N GLY A 76 4.77 21.94 -5.08
CA GLY A 76 5.65 20.90 -4.56
C GLY A 76 6.62 20.32 -5.60
N PRO A 77 7.30 19.21 -5.26
CA PRO A 77 8.09 18.43 -6.21
C PRO A 77 7.17 17.72 -7.20
N GLY A 78 7.63 17.50 -8.43
CA GLY A 78 6.83 16.85 -9.46
C GLY A 78 7.31 17.16 -10.88
N LEU A 79 6.44 16.91 -11.85
CA LEU A 79 6.70 17.08 -13.28
C LEU A 79 5.97 18.30 -13.84
N ASP A 80 6.57 18.95 -14.83
CA ASP A 80 5.89 20.02 -15.57
C ASP A 80 4.81 19.44 -16.50
N LEU A 81 3.80 20.26 -16.83
CA LEU A 81 2.63 19.81 -17.60
C LEU A 81 2.99 19.31 -19.00
N GLN A 82 4.03 19.87 -19.64
CA GLN A 82 4.45 19.43 -20.97
C GLN A 82 5.00 18.01 -20.91
N THR A 83 5.85 17.72 -19.93
CA THR A 83 6.37 16.36 -19.70
C THR A 83 5.25 15.38 -19.35
N VAL A 84 4.27 15.79 -18.52
CA VAL A 84 3.11 14.95 -18.19
C VAL A 84 2.31 14.57 -19.44
N CYS A 85 1.98 15.53 -20.30
CA CYS A 85 1.25 15.27 -21.54
C CYS A 85 2.04 14.36 -22.48
N LEU A 86 3.35 14.59 -22.60
CA LEU A 86 4.21 13.78 -23.45
C LEU A 86 4.32 12.35 -22.96
N TYR A 87 4.53 12.15 -21.65
CA TYR A 87 4.58 10.83 -21.03
C TYR A 87 3.26 10.09 -21.22
N ALA A 88 2.12 10.75 -20.97
CA ALA A 88 0.81 10.13 -21.15
C ALA A 88 0.60 9.65 -22.60
N ALA A 89 0.94 10.47 -23.60
CA ALA A 89 0.85 10.08 -25.01
C ALA A 89 1.75 8.87 -25.34
N VAL A 90 2.98 8.87 -24.84
CA VAL A 90 3.94 7.78 -25.05
C VAL A 90 3.46 6.50 -24.37
N GLN A 91 2.99 6.57 -23.13
CA GLN A 91 2.45 5.44 -22.36
C GLN A 91 1.22 4.82 -23.05
N LEU A 92 0.32 5.63 -23.60
CA LEU A 92 -0.84 5.14 -24.38
C LEU A 92 -0.42 4.50 -25.72
N SER A 93 0.62 5.00 -26.38
CA SER A 93 1.13 4.32 -27.58
C SER A 93 1.81 2.98 -27.26
N ALA A 94 2.54 2.91 -26.15
CA ALA A 94 3.14 1.69 -25.63
C ALA A 94 2.09 0.65 -25.25
N SER A 95 0.94 1.08 -24.71
CA SER A 95 -0.14 0.17 -24.35
C SER A 95 -0.76 -0.51 -25.57
N VAL A 96 -0.99 0.22 -26.66
CA VAL A 96 -1.47 -0.37 -27.92
C VAL A 96 -0.46 -1.39 -28.46
N ALA A 97 0.83 -1.04 -28.47
CA ALA A 97 1.89 -1.95 -28.92
C ALA A 97 1.96 -3.23 -28.06
N ALA A 98 1.88 -3.10 -26.73
CA ALA A 98 1.86 -4.23 -25.81
C ALA A 98 0.62 -5.11 -26.00
N ALA A 99 -0.53 -4.48 -26.23
CA ALA A 99 -1.79 -5.18 -26.43
C ALA A 99 -1.82 -6.00 -27.72
N ILE A 100 -1.32 -5.44 -28.81
CA ILE A 100 -1.05 -6.18 -30.05
C ILE A 100 -0.06 -7.32 -29.77
N GLY A 101 1.01 -7.04 -29.03
CA GLY A 101 2.05 -8.01 -28.69
C GLY A 101 1.51 -9.27 -28.01
N TYR A 102 0.79 -9.14 -26.89
CA TYR A 102 0.25 -10.32 -26.21
C TYR A 102 -0.86 -10.98 -27.04
N SER A 103 -1.66 -10.20 -27.79
CA SER A 103 -2.74 -10.76 -28.61
C SER A 103 -2.21 -11.62 -29.75
N MET A 104 -1.10 -11.21 -30.36
CA MET A 104 -0.40 -12.00 -31.37
C MET A 104 0.25 -13.26 -30.76
N LEU A 105 0.82 -13.13 -29.55
CA LEU A 105 1.48 -14.24 -28.86
C LEU A 105 0.49 -15.37 -28.51
N PHE A 106 -0.67 -15.00 -27.97
CA PHE A 106 -1.68 -15.96 -27.52
C PHE A 106 -2.75 -16.27 -28.57
N LYS A 107 -2.80 -15.50 -29.67
CA LYS A 107 -3.90 -15.51 -30.66
C LYS A 107 -5.27 -15.32 -30.01
N ASP A 108 -5.30 -14.54 -28.94
CA ASP A 108 -6.48 -14.30 -28.12
C ASP A 108 -6.38 -12.93 -27.42
N SER A 109 -7.49 -12.40 -26.95
CA SER A 109 -7.58 -11.14 -26.23
C SER A 109 -8.64 -11.26 -25.12
N PHE A 110 -8.75 -10.26 -24.25
CA PHE A 110 -9.73 -10.26 -23.17
C PHE A 110 -10.35 -8.88 -23.00
N ALA A 111 -11.62 -8.85 -22.58
CA ALA A 111 -12.35 -7.62 -22.40
C ALA A 111 -12.03 -6.97 -21.05
N LEU A 112 -11.95 -5.65 -21.05
CA LEU A 112 -11.99 -4.86 -19.82
C LEU A 112 -13.43 -4.86 -19.30
N ALA A 113 -13.65 -5.34 -18.08
CA ALA A 113 -14.94 -5.26 -17.42
C ALA A 113 -14.80 -5.44 -15.90
N PRO A 114 -15.75 -4.93 -15.10
CA PRO A 114 -15.94 -5.38 -13.74
C PRO A 114 -16.07 -6.90 -13.67
N SER A 115 -15.52 -7.50 -12.61
CA SER A 115 -15.68 -8.93 -12.36
C SER A 115 -17.16 -9.28 -12.20
N ARG A 116 -17.50 -10.54 -12.53
CA ARG A 116 -18.89 -11.02 -12.49
C ARG A 116 -19.51 -10.77 -11.11
N GLY A 117 -20.63 -10.04 -11.11
CA GLY A 117 -21.37 -9.71 -9.90
C GLY A 117 -21.10 -8.33 -9.35
N TYR A 118 -20.17 -7.56 -9.95
CA TYR A 118 -19.91 -6.16 -9.59
C TYR A 118 -20.31 -5.20 -10.70
N ASN A 119 -20.69 -3.99 -10.31
CA ASN A 119 -20.97 -2.89 -11.22
C ASN A 119 -19.76 -1.95 -11.39
N LEU A 120 -19.91 -0.97 -12.29
CA LEU A 120 -18.85 -0.02 -12.62
C LEU A 120 -18.43 0.87 -11.45
N LEU A 121 -19.35 1.20 -10.53
CA LEU A 121 -19.01 2.02 -9.37
C LEU A 121 -18.16 1.22 -8.37
N GLU A 122 -18.52 -0.03 -8.10
CA GLU A 122 -17.76 -0.92 -7.20
C GLU A 122 -16.34 -1.18 -7.75
N ALA A 123 -16.24 -1.51 -9.03
CA ALA A 123 -14.96 -1.64 -9.72
C ALA A 123 -14.20 -0.31 -9.74
N GLY A 124 -14.87 0.81 -10.04
CA GLY A 124 -14.28 2.13 -10.09
C GLY A 124 -13.74 2.62 -8.74
N LEU A 125 -14.40 2.29 -7.63
CA LEU A 125 -13.90 2.61 -6.29
C LEU A 125 -12.61 1.83 -5.98
N CYS A 126 -12.53 0.55 -6.37
CA CYS A 126 -11.30 -0.23 -6.29
C CYS A 126 -10.18 0.40 -7.12
N GLU A 127 -10.45 0.79 -8.37
CA GLU A 127 -9.47 1.48 -9.23
C GLU A 127 -9.02 2.81 -8.61
N LEU A 128 -9.95 3.61 -8.08
CA LEU A 128 -9.65 4.87 -7.41
C LEU A 128 -8.73 4.66 -6.20
N PHE A 129 -9.05 3.75 -5.28
CA PHE A 129 -8.30 3.58 -4.04
C PHE A 129 -6.88 3.03 -4.27
N TYR A 130 -6.71 2.07 -5.18
CA TYR A 130 -5.39 1.50 -5.46
C TYR A 130 -4.56 2.36 -6.41
N THR A 131 -5.16 3.13 -7.33
CA THR A 131 -4.42 4.19 -8.04
C THR A 131 -4.04 5.33 -7.11
N PHE A 132 -4.92 5.72 -6.16
CA PHE A 132 -4.57 6.64 -5.08
C PHE A 132 -3.35 6.12 -4.34
N MET A 133 -3.37 4.87 -3.87
CA MET A 133 -2.25 4.28 -3.13
C MET A 133 -0.97 4.27 -3.97
N LEU A 134 -1.05 3.90 -5.25
CA LEU A 134 0.10 3.85 -6.15
C LEU A 134 0.71 5.24 -6.32
N CYS A 135 -0.10 6.23 -6.69
CA CYS A 135 0.35 7.60 -6.89
C CYS A 135 0.87 8.22 -5.59
N PHE A 136 0.19 7.94 -4.47
CA PHE A 136 0.57 8.45 -3.16
C PHE A 136 1.91 7.86 -2.70
N VAL A 137 2.11 6.56 -2.88
CA VAL A 137 3.40 5.91 -2.59
C VAL A 137 4.48 6.49 -3.48
N VAL A 138 4.29 6.61 -4.80
CA VAL A 138 5.26 7.25 -5.72
C VAL A 138 5.65 8.65 -5.23
N LEU A 139 4.66 9.50 -4.92
CA LEU A 139 4.91 10.86 -4.44
C LEU A 139 5.77 10.86 -3.16
N ASN A 140 5.47 9.95 -2.24
CA ASN A 140 6.15 9.89 -0.95
C ASN A 140 7.54 9.23 -1.02
N VAL A 141 7.77 8.23 -1.87
CA VAL A 141 9.03 7.47 -1.88
C VAL A 141 9.99 7.87 -3.00
N ALA A 142 9.51 8.48 -4.08
CA ALA A 142 10.35 8.83 -5.23
C ALA A 142 10.68 10.32 -5.33
N VAL A 143 9.83 11.22 -4.79
CA VAL A 143 10.01 12.67 -4.98
C VAL A 143 9.99 13.51 -3.69
N ALA A 144 9.54 12.96 -2.56
CA ALA A 144 9.59 13.69 -1.29
C ALA A 144 11.05 13.92 -0.84
N LYS A 145 11.36 15.15 -0.42
CA LYS A 145 12.75 15.59 -0.19
C LYS A 145 13.44 14.82 0.94
N LYS A 146 12.69 14.47 1.99
CA LYS A 146 13.24 13.82 3.19
C LYS A 146 13.71 12.39 2.98
N VAL A 147 13.25 11.73 1.93
CA VAL A 147 13.61 10.35 1.61
C VAL A 147 14.47 10.25 0.37
N GLU A 148 15.02 11.37 -0.12
CA GLU A 148 15.93 11.39 -1.26
C GLU A 148 17.09 10.41 -1.05
N GLY A 149 17.41 9.63 -2.09
CA GLY A 149 18.48 8.63 -2.04
C GLY A 149 18.11 7.31 -1.36
N ASN A 150 16.84 7.09 -0.99
CA ASN A 150 16.40 5.77 -0.56
C ASN A 150 16.53 4.73 -1.68
N GLN A 151 16.62 3.45 -1.29
CA GLN A 151 16.72 2.32 -2.21
C GLN A 151 15.44 1.52 -2.30
N TYR A 152 14.46 1.77 -1.43
CA TYR A 152 13.21 1.00 -1.36
C TYR A 152 12.13 1.51 -2.31
N TYR A 153 12.29 2.65 -2.99
CA TYR A 153 11.25 3.26 -3.82
C TYR A 153 10.63 2.27 -4.83
N GLY A 154 11.46 1.54 -5.59
CA GLY A 154 10.98 0.57 -6.58
C GLY A 154 10.24 -0.60 -5.93
N LEU A 155 10.74 -1.11 -4.80
CA LEU A 155 10.09 -2.14 -4.01
C LEU A 155 8.72 -1.69 -3.47
N ALA A 156 8.66 -0.50 -2.87
CA ALA A 156 7.44 0.08 -2.34
C ALA A 156 6.40 0.30 -3.44
N ILE A 157 6.79 0.83 -4.60
CA ILE A 157 5.87 1.03 -5.74
C ILE A 157 5.38 -0.32 -6.27
N GLY A 158 6.27 -1.29 -6.47
CA GLY A 158 5.90 -2.63 -6.95
C GLY A 158 4.92 -3.36 -6.03
N PHE A 159 5.12 -3.27 -4.72
CA PHE A 159 4.23 -3.94 -3.76
C PHE A 159 2.83 -3.31 -3.66
N VAL A 160 2.62 -2.07 -4.14
CA VAL A 160 1.24 -1.55 -4.29
C VAL A 160 0.46 -2.40 -5.29
N ILE A 161 1.12 -2.89 -6.34
CA ILE A 161 0.49 -3.80 -7.32
C ILE A 161 0.15 -5.13 -6.67
N ILE A 162 0.99 -5.65 -5.76
CA ILE A 162 0.66 -6.86 -4.99
C ILE A 162 -0.58 -6.62 -4.12
N ALA A 163 -0.66 -5.48 -3.43
CA ALA A 163 -1.82 -5.11 -2.63
C ALA A 163 -3.09 -5.06 -3.50
N GLY A 164 -3.07 -4.30 -4.59
CA GLY A 164 -4.23 -4.09 -5.46
C GLY A 164 -4.64 -5.32 -6.28
N ALA A 165 -3.69 -6.05 -6.86
CA ALA A 165 -4.00 -7.19 -7.73
C ALA A 165 -4.73 -8.31 -6.99
N TYR A 166 -4.36 -8.56 -5.72
CA TYR A 166 -4.99 -9.59 -4.89
C TYR A 166 -6.19 -9.05 -4.08
N GLY A 167 -6.17 -7.77 -3.69
CA GLY A 167 -7.29 -7.15 -2.97
C GLY A 167 -8.44 -6.78 -3.90
N ALA A 168 -8.20 -5.86 -4.83
CA ALA A 168 -9.21 -5.33 -5.74
C ALA A 168 -9.42 -6.14 -7.03
N GLY A 169 -8.46 -6.99 -7.42
CA GLY A 169 -8.53 -7.72 -8.70
C GLY A 169 -9.78 -8.58 -8.86
N ALA A 170 -10.28 -9.16 -7.77
CA ALA A 170 -11.53 -9.94 -7.77
C ALA A 170 -12.79 -9.10 -8.04
N VAL A 171 -12.69 -7.77 -7.95
CA VAL A 171 -13.79 -6.81 -8.15
C VAL A 171 -13.63 -6.06 -9.48
N SER A 172 -12.49 -5.40 -9.70
CA SER A 172 -12.31 -4.48 -10.84
C SER A 172 -11.48 -5.04 -11.99
N GLY A 173 -10.74 -6.13 -11.78
CA GLY A 173 -9.67 -6.58 -12.68
C GLY A 173 -8.30 -5.94 -12.41
N GLY A 174 -8.27 -4.86 -11.60
CA GLY A 174 -7.06 -4.25 -11.05
C GLY A 174 -6.12 -3.61 -12.07
N CYS A 175 -6.61 -2.61 -12.82
CA CYS A 175 -5.80 -1.91 -13.82
C CYS A 175 -4.81 -0.93 -13.18
N PHE A 176 -5.34 -0.06 -12.32
CA PHE A 176 -4.70 1.01 -11.57
C PHE A 176 -3.86 1.98 -12.44
N ASN A 177 -4.10 1.98 -13.74
CA ASN A 177 -3.26 2.59 -14.76
C ASN A 177 -4.08 2.85 -16.03
N PRO A 178 -4.27 4.12 -16.43
CA PRO A 178 -4.98 4.48 -17.65
C PRO A 178 -4.44 3.81 -18.92
N ALA A 179 -3.13 3.57 -19.00
CA ALA A 179 -2.53 2.89 -20.13
C ALA A 179 -2.88 1.40 -20.15
N VAL A 180 -2.96 0.73 -18.98
CA VAL A 180 -3.41 -0.68 -18.87
C VAL A 180 -4.87 -0.78 -19.30
N ALA A 181 -5.75 0.04 -18.72
CA ALA A 181 -7.18 0.04 -19.05
C ALA A 181 -7.41 0.30 -20.55
N PHE A 182 -6.74 1.31 -21.11
CA PHE A 182 -6.83 1.63 -22.55
C PHE A 182 -6.30 0.49 -23.43
N GLY A 183 -5.15 -0.10 -23.09
CA GLY A 183 -4.56 -1.19 -23.89
C GLY A 183 -5.46 -2.43 -23.94
N ILE A 184 -6.07 -2.81 -22.82
CA ILE A 184 -7.01 -3.95 -22.77
C ILE A 184 -8.26 -3.64 -23.60
N ASP A 185 -8.85 -2.46 -23.44
CA ASP A 185 -10.08 -2.06 -24.15
C ASP A 185 -9.87 -1.90 -25.66
N VAL A 186 -8.66 -1.54 -26.12
CA VAL A 186 -8.34 -1.46 -27.56
C VAL A 186 -8.18 -2.85 -28.20
N ALA A 187 -7.62 -3.83 -27.47
CA ALA A 187 -7.38 -5.17 -28.01
C ALA A 187 -8.53 -6.15 -27.79
N GLY A 188 -9.33 -5.93 -26.74
CA GLY A 188 -10.40 -6.84 -26.33
C GLY A 188 -11.67 -6.77 -27.21
N PRO A 189 -12.60 -7.72 -27.01
CA PRO A 189 -13.91 -7.68 -27.66
C PRO A 189 -14.80 -6.62 -27.00
N GLY A 190 -14.76 -5.40 -27.53
CA GLY A 190 -15.50 -4.23 -27.02
C GLY A 190 -14.64 -2.97 -27.10
N PHE A 191 -15.26 -1.79 -26.95
CA PHE A 191 -14.53 -0.53 -26.74
C PHE A 191 -15.40 0.44 -25.95
N GLY A 192 -14.78 1.21 -25.06
CA GLY A 192 -15.40 2.34 -24.35
C GLY A 192 -15.43 2.18 -22.83
N LEU A 193 -15.09 1.00 -22.29
CA LEU A 193 -15.03 0.79 -20.84
C LEU A 193 -13.74 1.34 -20.21
N SER A 194 -12.72 1.62 -21.01
CA SER A 194 -11.50 2.27 -20.52
C SER A 194 -11.77 3.68 -19.98
N LEU A 195 -12.65 4.46 -20.62
CA LEU A 195 -12.93 5.84 -20.21
C LEU A 195 -13.37 5.98 -18.75
N PRO A 196 -14.39 5.24 -18.25
CA PRO A 196 -14.77 5.35 -16.85
C PRO A 196 -13.66 4.87 -15.89
N TYR A 197 -12.90 3.81 -16.24
CA TYR A 197 -11.75 3.38 -15.44
C TYR A 197 -10.72 4.52 -15.31
N ILE A 198 -10.34 5.13 -16.43
CA ILE A 198 -9.42 6.26 -16.49
C ILE A 198 -9.91 7.41 -15.61
N CYS A 199 -11.21 7.72 -15.60
CA CYS A 199 -11.76 8.76 -14.73
C CYS A 199 -11.53 8.46 -13.24
N PHE A 200 -11.79 7.23 -12.79
CA PHE A 200 -11.55 6.83 -11.39
C PHE A 200 -10.07 6.84 -11.04
N GLU A 201 -9.21 6.36 -11.93
CA GLU A 201 -7.76 6.32 -11.75
C GLU A 201 -7.17 7.74 -11.65
N LEU A 202 -7.60 8.66 -12.53
CA LEU A 202 -7.19 10.08 -12.47
C LEU A 202 -7.73 10.80 -11.23
N ALA A 203 -8.94 10.45 -10.77
CA ALA A 203 -9.46 10.94 -9.49
C ALA A 203 -8.60 10.46 -8.31
N GLY A 204 -8.17 9.19 -8.33
CA GLY A 204 -7.24 8.63 -7.35
C GLY A 204 -5.89 9.37 -7.36
N ALA A 205 -5.34 9.65 -8.55
CA ALA A 205 -4.11 10.44 -8.71
C ALA A 205 -4.23 11.87 -8.15
N ALA A 206 -5.34 12.55 -8.43
CA ALA A 206 -5.60 13.89 -7.90
C ALA A 206 -5.71 13.88 -6.37
N LEU A 207 -6.45 12.92 -5.81
CA LEU A 207 -6.56 12.73 -4.36
C LEU A 207 -5.18 12.47 -3.73
N ALA A 208 -4.34 11.67 -4.37
CA ALA A 208 -2.99 11.36 -3.91
C ALA A 208 -2.13 12.62 -3.83
N ALA A 209 -2.12 13.45 -4.88
CA ALA A 209 -1.36 14.70 -4.90
C ALA A 209 -1.83 15.70 -3.84
N VAL A 210 -3.15 15.83 -3.65
CA VAL A 210 -3.71 16.69 -2.60
C VAL A 210 -3.30 16.18 -1.22
N LEU A 211 -3.52 14.91 -0.91
CA LEU A 211 -3.18 14.35 0.40
C LEU A 211 -1.67 14.33 0.66
N PHE A 212 -0.84 14.18 -0.37
CA PHE A 212 0.61 14.35 -0.28
C PHE A 212 0.98 15.76 0.22
N SER A 213 0.34 16.81 -0.32
CA SER A 213 0.56 18.18 0.17
C SER A 213 0.10 18.40 1.62
N VAL A 214 -0.94 17.67 2.06
CA VAL A 214 -1.45 17.74 3.42
C VAL A 214 -0.51 17.06 4.42
N VAL A 215 0.06 15.89 4.05
CA VAL A 215 0.95 15.14 4.93
C VAL A 215 2.40 15.63 4.90
N ARG A 216 2.79 16.41 3.88
CA ARG A 216 4.14 16.98 3.73
C ARG A 216 4.14 18.46 3.36
N PRO A 217 3.53 19.34 4.18
CA PRO A 217 3.53 20.78 3.90
C PRO A 217 4.94 21.36 3.69
N GLU A 218 5.98 20.78 4.29
CA GLU A 218 7.39 21.17 4.11
C GLU A 218 7.89 21.07 2.67
N ASP A 219 7.38 20.12 1.88
CA ASP A 219 7.78 19.98 0.48
C ASP A 219 7.20 21.10 -0.40
N PHE A 220 6.20 21.81 0.12
CA PHE A 220 5.45 22.91 -0.49
C PHE A 220 5.76 24.27 0.17
N GLY A 221 6.82 24.37 0.98
CA GLY A 221 7.24 25.61 1.64
C GLY A 221 6.48 25.95 2.92
N GLY A 222 5.60 25.06 3.41
CA GLY A 222 4.93 25.18 4.69
C GLY A 222 5.76 24.63 5.87
N ALA A 223 5.27 24.84 7.09
CA ALA A 223 5.87 24.25 8.29
C ALA A 223 5.32 22.83 8.54
N LYS A 224 6.12 21.95 9.16
CA LYS A 224 5.64 20.63 9.61
C LYS A 224 4.54 20.79 10.66
N LEU A 225 3.42 20.09 10.47
CA LEU A 225 2.24 20.20 11.35
C LEU A 225 1.96 18.88 12.06
N ASN A 226 1.52 18.94 13.32
CA ASN A 226 1.08 17.74 14.06
C ASN A 226 -0.08 17.01 13.36
N ARG A 227 -0.97 17.75 12.68
CA ARG A 227 -2.08 17.17 11.91
C ARG A 227 -1.63 16.28 10.75
N ALA A 228 -0.45 16.51 10.18
CA ALA A 228 0.08 15.68 9.10
C ALA A 228 0.31 14.23 9.56
N ALA A 229 0.83 14.07 10.78
CA ALA A 229 1.01 12.75 11.38
C ALA A 229 -0.33 12.05 11.67
N LEU A 230 -1.36 12.79 12.10
CA LEU A 230 -2.69 12.23 12.35
C LEU A 230 -3.39 11.78 11.06
N VAL A 231 -3.31 12.60 10.00
CA VAL A 231 -3.81 12.24 8.67
C VAL A 231 -3.06 11.02 8.13
N SER A 232 -1.74 10.98 8.33
CA SER A 232 -0.91 9.85 7.94
C SER A 232 -1.36 8.55 8.61
N GLU A 233 -1.59 8.53 9.93
CA GLU A 233 -2.09 7.35 10.65
C GLU A 233 -3.47 6.90 10.15
N PHE A 234 -4.38 7.84 9.89
CA PHE A 234 -5.69 7.54 9.30
C PHE A 234 -5.55 6.89 7.91
N LEU A 235 -4.75 7.48 7.01
CA LEU A 235 -4.62 7.02 5.61
C LEU A 235 -3.96 5.65 5.51
N GLY A 236 -2.90 5.41 6.29
CA GLY A 236 -2.22 4.11 6.30
C GLY A 236 -3.11 3.00 6.85
N THR A 237 -3.83 3.26 7.95
CA THR A 237 -4.79 2.28 8.48
C THR A 237 -5.99 2.08 7.56
N PHE A 238 -6.47 3.14 6.89
CA PHE A 238 -7.54 3.03 5.91
C PHE A 238 -7.15 2.07 4.77
N MET A 239 -5.99 2.27 4.14
CA MET A 239 -5.54 1.40 3.04
C MET A 239 -5.29 -0.04 3.51
N LEU A 240 -4.72 -0.22 4.72
CA LEU A 240 -4.54 -1.52 5.33
C LEU A 240 -5.87 -2.28 5.50
N VAL A 241 -6.84 -1.67 6.17
CA VAL A 241 -8.12 -2.32 6.51
C VAL A 241 -8.98 -2.52 5.27
N LEU A 242 -8.91 -1.60 4.30
CA LEU A 242 -9.57 -1.76 2.99
C LEU A 242 -9.03 -3.02 2.30
N THR A 243 -7.70 -3.18 2.29
CA THR A 243 -7.05 -4.36 1.70
C THR A 243 -7.40 -5.64 2.46
N VAL A 244 -7.52 -5.61 3.80
CA VAL A 244 -8.00 -6.77 4.57
C VAL A 244 -9.40 -7.20 4.09
N GLY A 245 -10.35 -6.27 4.07
CA GLY A 245 -11.73 -6.62 3.75
C GLY A 245 -11.94 -7.08 2.31
N LEU A 246 -11.26 -6.45 1.35
CA LEU A 246 -11.33 -6.87 -0.06
C LEU A 246 -10.71 -8.27 -0.27
N ASN A 247 -9.60 -8.59 0.41
CA ASN A 247 -9.01 -9.92 0.30
C ASN A 247 -9.88 -11.02 0.95
N GLU A 248 -10.45 -10.77 2.12
CA GLU A 248 -11.31 -11.74 2.81
C GLU A 248 -12.61 -11.98 2.04
N LEU A 249 -13.32 -10.92 1.62
CA LEU A 249 -14.58 -11.05 0.87
C LEU A 249 -14.36 -11.53 -0.57
N GLY A 250 -13.21 -11.20 -1.17
CA GLY A 250 -12.79 -11.67 -2.48
C GLY A 250 -12.25 -13.11 -2.50
N ASN A 251 -12.10 -13.77 -1.35
CA ASN A 251 -11.47 -15.09 -1.21
C ASN A 251 -10.10 -15.17 -1.92
N SER A 252 -9.27 -14.15 -1.69
CA SER A 252 -7.98 -13.98 -2.37
C SER A 252 -7.01 -15.13 -2.10
N GLN A 253 -6.35 -15.61 -3.17
CA GLN A 253 -5.37 -16.70 -3.08
C GLN A 253 -4.09 -16.32 -2.31
N ALA A 254 -3.81 -15.01 -2.17
CA ALA A 254 -2.62 -14.49 -1.52
C ALA A 254 -2.96 -13.37 -0.53
N GLY A 255 -4.09 -13.50 0.19
CA GLY A 255 -4.64 -12.48 1.09
C GLY A 255 -3.62 -11.91 2.08
N ALA A 256 -2.95 -12.78 2.84
CA ALA A 256 -1.93 -12.36 3.81
C ALA A 256 -0.79 -11.55 3.16
N PHE A 257 -0.33 -11.95 1.98
CA PHE A 257 0.74 -11.27 1.26
C PHE A 257 0.29 -9.92 0.69
N SER A 258 -0.96 -9.84 0.20
CA SER A 258 -1.58 -8.59 -0.25
C SER A 258 -1.72 -7.56 0.88
N ILE A 259 -2.22 -8.00 2.05
CA ILE A 259 -2.38 -7.15 3.24
C ILE A 259 -1.02 -6.66 3.74
N ALA A 260 -0.03 -7.56 3.80
CA ALA A 260 1.34 -7.22 4.15
C ALA A 260 1.95 -6.20 3.17
N ALA A 261 1.70 -6.36 1.87
CA ALA A 261 2.16 -5.44 0.85
C ALA A 261 1.53 -4.05 1.03
N SER A 262 0.22 -3.98 1.30
CA SER A 262 -0.45 -2.71 1.61
C SER A 262 0.19 -2.01 2.81
N LEU A 263 0.42 -2.74 3.90
CA LEU A 263 1.08 -2.21 5.09
C LEU A 263 2.48 -1.69 4.75
N MET A 264 3.29 -2.50 4.07
CA MET A 264 4.68 -2.21 3.75
C MET A 264 4.81 -0.91 2.94
N CYS A 265 4.02 -0.77 1.87
CA CYS A 265 4.10 0.40 1.00
C CYS A 265 3.69 1.67 1.73
N MET A 266 2.66 1.62 2.56
CA MET A 266 2.23 2.77 3.36
C MET A 266 3.26 3.11 4.45
N ILE A 267 3.96 2.11 5.03
CA ILE A 267 5.07 2.36 5.95
C ILE A 267 6.22 3.10 5.25
N TYR A 268 6.61 2.65 4.06
CA TYR A 268 7.63 3.35 3.28
C TYR A 268 7.20 4.77 2.89
N ALA A 269 5.93 4.99 2.58
CA ALA A 269 5.41 6.31 2.22
C ALA A 269 5.36 7.29 3.40
N LEU A 270 5.07 6.81 4.61
CA LEU A 270 4.66 7.67 5.73
C LEU A 270 5.51 7.53 7.00
N GLY A 271 6.51 6.64 6.99
CA GLY A 271 7.36 6.37 8.15
C GLY A 271 8.08 7.61 8.70
N ASP A 272 8.54 8.51 7.83
CA ASP A 272 9.18 9.78 8.25
C ASP A 272 8.18 10.91 8.58
N VAL A 273 6.90 10.70 8.27
CA VAL A 273 5.81 11.63 8.61
C VAL A 273 5.31 11.39 10.02
N SER A 274 4.76 10.20 10.29
CA SER A 274 4.14 9.84 11.57
C SER A 274 4.92 8.79 12.38
N GLY A 275 5.80 8.02 11.74
CA GLY A 275 6.29 6.74 12.27
C GLY A 275 5.53 5.54 11.68
N ALA A 276 4.43 5.78 10.97
CA ALA A 276 3.60 4.79 10.28
C ALA A 276 3.20 3.60 11.17
N HIS A 277 2.62 3.87 12.33
CA HIS A 277 2.26 2.80 13.27
C HIS A 277 1.10 1.97 12.75
N PHE A 278 0.05 2.64 12.26
CA PHE A 278 -1.17 2.08 11.66
C PHE A 278 -1.91 1.02 12.48
N ASN A 279 -1.54 0.89 13.75
CA ASN A 279 -1.93 -0.20 14.62
C ASN A 279 -1.84 0.27 16.10
N PRO A 280 -2.93 0.18 16.87
CA PRO A 280 -2.89 0.56 18.28
C PRO A 280 -1.95 -0.28 19.14
N ALA A 281 -1.77 -1.58 18.85
CA ALA A 281 -0.80 -2.43 19.57
C ALA A 281 0.64 -1.97 19.32
N VAL A 282 0.98 -1.63 18.07
CA VAL A 282 2.28 -1.05 17.71
C VAL A 282 2.47 0.30 18.41
N THR A 283 1.45 1.14 18.41
CA THR A 283 1.51 2.46 19.06
C THR A 283 1.73 2.35 20.57
N LEU A 284 1.08 1.38 21.22
CA LEU A 284 1.31 1.07 22.63
C LEU A 284 2.74 0.57 22.85
N ALA A 285 3.25 -0.32 22.01
CA ALA A 285 4.61 -0.84 22.11
C ALA A 285 5.65 0.29 22.01
N VAL A 286 5.51 1.18 21.03
CA VAL A 286 6.38 2.36 20.85
C VAL A 286 6.27 3.33 22.03
N MET A 287 5.07 3.52 22.60
CA MET A 287 4.87 4.35 23.79
C MET A 287 5.57 3.77 25.02
N VAL A 288 5.44 2.46 25.26
CA VAL A 288 6.10 1.77 26.39
C VAL A 288 7.62 1.74 26.21
N ALA A 289 8.11 1.77 24.97
CA ALA A 289 9.52 1.92 24.62
C ALA A 289 10.03 3.37 24.63
N ASP A 290 9.24 4.32 25.17
CA ASP A 290 9.58 5.75 25.25
C ASP A 290 9.83 6.43 23.88
N GLY A 291 9.31 5.84 22.79
CA GLY A 291 9.44 6.34 21.43
C GLY A 291 8.38 7.36 21.01
N ILE A 292 7.31 7.51 21.80
CA ILE A 292 6.22 8.48 21.53
C ILE A 292 5.59 8.98 22.83
N ALA A 293 5.26 10.28 22.88
CA ALA A 293 4.56 10.87 24.02
C ALA A 293 3.14 10.28 24.18
N PRO A 294 2.66 9.99 25.40
CA PRO A 294 1.37 9.33 25.61
C PRO A 294 0.16 10.04 24.98
N ALA A 295 0.09 11.37 25.08
CA ALA A 295 -1.00 12.12 24.46
C ALA A 295 -1.03 11.96 22.92
N LYS A 296 0.14 11.88 22.28
CA LYS A 296 0.26 11.65 20.84
C LYS A 296 -0.10 10.20 20.49
N ALA A 297 0.31 9.24 21.31
CA ALA A 297 -0.06 7.83 21.16
C ALA A 297 -1.59 7.64 21.15
N VAL A 298 -2.31 8.26 22.10
CA VAL A 298 -3.78 8.20 22.15
C VAL A 298 -4.40 8.78 20.87
N SER A 299 -3.90 9.92 20.39
CA SER A 299 -4.40 10.52 19.15
C SER A 299 -4.14 9.65 17.91
N TYR A 300 -3.02 8.92 17.87
CA TYR A 300 -2.71 7.96 16.80
C TYR A 300 -3.70 6.80 16.83
N MET A 301 -3.89 6.18 18.01
CA MET A 301 -4.83 5.06 18.18
C MET A 301 -6.25 5.44 17.75
N ALA A 302 -6.71 6.64 18.09
CA ALA A 302 -8.01 7.15 17.65
C ALA A 302 -8.10 7.26 16.12
N MET A 303 -7.08 7.86 15.47
CA MET A 303 -7.08 8.01 14.00
C MET A 303 -6.94 6.68 13.26
N GLN A 304 -6.22 5.72 13.83
CA GLN A 304 -6.11 4.36 13.30
C GLN A 304 -7.48 3.66 13.33
N VAL A 305 -8.16 3.68 14.47
CA VAL A 305 -9.51 3.09 14.59
C VAL A 305 -10.49 3.77 13.63
N LEU A 306 -10.47 5.11 13.53
CA LEU A 306 -11.30 5.84 12.57
C LEU A 306 -10.98 5.45 11.12
N GLY A 307 -9.70 5.32 10.76
CA GLY A 307 -9.28 4.84 9.44
C GLY A 307 -9.81 3.44 9.14
N GLY A 308 -9.74 2.54 10.12
CA GLY A 308 -10.27 1.18 10.01
C GLY A 308 -11.79 1.14 9.84
N MET A 309 -12.53 1.98 10.58
CA MET A 309 -13.99 2.08 10.43
C MET A 309 -14.41 2.57 9.04
N PHE A 310 -13.76 3.62 8.52
CA PHE A 310 -14.06 4.16 7.19
C PHE A 310 -13.71 3.18 6.08
N ALA A 311 -12.59 2.47 6.21
CA ALA A 311 -12.22 1.41 5.30
C ALA A 311 -13.21 0.25 5.33
N ALA A 312 -13.76 -0.06 6.51
CA ALA A 312 -14.78 -1.08 6.66
C ALA A 312 -16.08 -0.75 5.94
N PHE A 313 -16.54 0.49 6.04
CA PHE A 313 -17.67 0.96 5.23
C PHE A 313 -17.36 0.90 3.73
N ALA A 314 -16.13 1.23 3.31
CA ALA A 314 -15.74 1.19 1.91
C ALA A 314 -15.73 -0.23 1.33
N TYR A 315 -15.04 -1.20 1.97
CA TYR A 315 -15.05 -2.58 1.46
C TYR A 315 -16.45 -3.19 1.54
N SER A 316 -17.22 -2.87 2.59
CA SER A 316 -18.57 -3.43 2.74
C SER A 316 -19.50 -2.92 1.65
N PHE A 317 -19.44 -1.61 1.34
CA PHE A 317 -20.17 -1.03 0.21
C PHE A 317 -19.79 -1.68 -1.12
N ILE A 318 -18.48 -1.83 -1.40
CA ILE A 318 -17.96 -2.47 -2.62
C ILE A 318 -18.49 -3.92 -2.75
N HIS A 319 -18.63 -4.62 -1.63
CA HIS A 319 -19.20 -5.96 -1.56
C HIS A 319 -20.69 -5.96 -1.16
N HIS A 320 -21.50 -5.00 -1.65
CA HIS A 320 -22.97 -5.04 -1.53
C HIS A 320 -23.51 -5.10 -0.08
N GLY A 321 -22.81 -4.46 0.85
CA GLY A 321 -23.12 -4.49 2.29
C GLY A 321 -22.67 -5.75 3.01
N HIS A 322 -21.93 -6.65 2.36
CA HIS A 322 -21.38 -7.83 3.02
C HIS A 322 -20.23 -7.47 3.98
N SER A 323 -20.04 -8.34 4.96
CA SER A 323 -18.95 -8.32 5.93
C SER A 323 -18.58 -9.75 6.28
N PHE A 324 -17.58 -9.92 7.14
CA PHE A 324 -17.06 -11.19 7.59
C PHE A 324 -16.89 -11.18 9.12
N ALA A 325 -16.94 -12.36 9.73
CA ALA A 325 -16.86 -12.48 11.17
C ALA A 325 -15.40 -12.52 11.64
N LEU A 326 -15.10 -11.74 12.67
CA LEU A 326 -13.88 -11.88 13.49
C LEU A 326 -14.13 -12.94 14.55
N GLY A 327 -13.27 -13.97 14.64
CA GLY A 327 -13.40 -15.05 15.62
C GLY A 327 -12.67 -16.33 15.21
N PRO A 328 -12.78 -17.39 16.03
CA PRO A 328 -12.14 -18.67 15.76
C PRO A 328 -12.69 -19.27 14.46
N LYS A 329 -11.78 -19.74 13.61
CA LYS A 329 -12.13 -20.54 12.44
C LYS A 329 -12.51 -21.97 12.87
N ALA A 330 -13.09 -22.74 11.95
CA ALA A 330 -13.63 -24.07 12.24
C ALA A 330 -12.59 -24.98 12.89
N GLY A 331 -12.94 -25.58 14.03
CA GLY A 331 -12.06 -26.48 14.79
C GLY A 331 -11.18 -25.80 15.84
N PHE A 332 -11.28 -24.48 16.01
CA PHE A 332 -10.54 -23.73 17.02
C PHE A 332 -11.44 -23.03 18.05
N ASP A 333 -10.88 -22.73 19.21
CA ASP A 333 -11.53 -21.95 20.27
C ASP A 333 -10.85 -20.58 20.51
N MET A 334 -11.45 -19.77 21.39
CA MET A 334 -10.93 -18.45 21.73
C MET A 334 -9.57 -18.48 22.45
N GLY A 335 -9.23 -19.57 23.13
CA GLY A 335 -7.92 -19.73 23.77
C GLY A 335 -6.82 -19.89 22.72
N GLN A 336 -7.06 -20.70 21.69
CA GLN A 336 -6.14 -20.87 20.56
C GLN A 336 -6.00 -19.59 19.75
N VAL A 337 -7.10 -18.86 19.53
CA VAL A 337 -7.09 -17.52 18.94
C VAL A 337 -6.22 -16.56 19.74
N ALA A 338 -6.40 -16.51 21.07
CA ALA A 338 -5.63 -15.61 21.93
C ALA A 338 -4.13 -15.91 21.87
N ILE A 339 -3.72 -17.18 21.87
CA ILE A 339 -2.30 -17.56 21.74
C ILE A 339 -1.74 -17.11 20.39
N ALA A 340 -2.48 -17.37 19.30
CA ALA A 340 -2.07 -17.03 17.95
C ALA A 340 -1.89 -15.52 17.77
N GLU A 341 -2.93 -14.73 18.11
CA GLU A 341 -2.90 -13.26 18.01
C GLU A 341 -1.83 -12.66 18.92
N PHE A 342 -1.62 -13.21 20.12
CA PHE A 342 -0.56 -12.74 21.02
C PHE A 342 0.82 -12.90 20.40
N ILE A 343 1.16 -14.10 19.90
CA ILE A 343 2.50 -14.41 19.40
C ILE A 343 2.83 -13.55 18.17
N PHE A 344 1.94 -13.47 17.19
CA PHE A 344 2.24 -12.77 15.95
C PHE A 344 2.12 -11.25 16.08
N THR A 345 1.29 -10.74 17.00
CA THR A 345 1.30 -9.30 17.34
C THR A 345 2.57 -8.94 18.11
N PHE A 346 3.05 -9.82 18.99
CA PHE A 346 4.33 -9.66 19.67
C PHE A 346 5.46 -9.57 18.64
N VAL A 347 5.51 -10.48 17.65
CA VAL A 347 6.51 -10.46 16.58
C VAL A 347 6.46 -9.14 15.82
N LEU A 348 5.27 -8.71 15.40
CA LEU A 348 5.10 -7.43 14.70
C LEU A 348 5.62 -6.25 15.54
N CYS A 349 5.18 -6.12 16.79
CA CYS A 349 5.58 -5.02 17.65
C CYS A 349 7.07 -5.05 17.98
N PHE A 350 7.64 -6.23 18.24
CA PHE A 350 9.07 -6.39 18.54
C PHE A 350 9.94 -6.02 17.34
N VAL A 351 9.55 -6.43 16.13
CA VAL A 351 10.25 -6.08 14.90
C VAL A 351 10.16 -4.58 14.64
N VAL A 352 8.97 -3.95 14.80
CA VAL A 352 8.85 -2.48 14.67
C VAL A 352 9.82 -1.76 15.61
N LEU A 353 9.86 -2.15 16.88
CA LEU A 353 10.78 -1.54 17.84
C LEU A 353 12.25 -1.73 17.42
N SER A 354 12.61 -2.92 16.96
CA SER A 354 13.98 -3.24 16.53
C SER A 354 14.38 -2.45 15.27
N VAL A 355 13.57 -2.45 14.21
CA VAL A 355 14.01 -1.90 12.92
C VAL A 355 13.67 -0.43 12.71
N ALA A 356 12.76 0.14 13.49
CA ALA A 356 12.31 1.53 13.33
C ALA A 356 12.63 2.45 14.53
N VAL A 357 12.64 1.91 15.76
CA VAL A 357 12.82 2.71 16.99
C VAL A 357 14.23 2.60 17.56
N SER A 358 14.85 1.42 17.52
CA SER A 358 16.17 1.16 18.09
C SER A 358 17.23 2.17 17.64
N LYS A 359 18.16 2.53 18.52
CA LYS A 359 19.33 3.33 18.13
C LYS A 359 20.41 2.46 17.49
N THR A 360 20.46 1.18 17.86
CA THR A 360 21.50 0.23 17.42
C THR A 360 21.11 -0.54 16.16
N THR A 361 19.86 -1.01 16.06
CA THR A 361 19.43 -1.95 15.00
C THR A 361 18.49 -1.34 13.97
N LYS A 362 18.16 -0.05 14.10
CA LYS A 362 17.30 0.65 13.14
C LYS A 362 17.86 0.58 11.73
N SER A 363 17.00 0.20 10.79
CA SER A 363 17.32 0.11 9.37
C SER A 363 16.79 1.31 8.63
N SER A 364 17.63 1.93 7.79
CA SER A 364 17.21 3.03 6.91
C SER A 364 16.52 2.55 5.63
N GLN A 365 16.67 1.26 5.25
CA GLN A 365 16.19 0.73 3.97
C GLN A 365 15.22 -0.46 4.13
N MET A 366 15.44 -1.32 5.13
CA MET A 366 14.72 -2.60 5.24
C MET A 366 13.55 -2.57 6.24
N PHE A 367 13.33 -1.45 6.92
CA PHE A 367 12.33 -1.34 8.00
C PHE A 367 10.93 -1.72 7.51
N GLY A 368 10.47 -1.15 6.39
CA GLY A 368 9.15 -1.44 5.83
C GLY A 368 9.00 -2.91 5.46
N LEU A 369 9.96 -3.48 4.73
CA LEU A 369 9.95 -4.88 4.33
C LEU A 369 9.96 -5.83 5.53
N ALA A 370 10.77 -5.58 6.56
CA ALA A 370 10.81 -6.39 7.77
C ALA A 370 9.46 -6.36 8.51
N ILE A 371 8.86 -5.17 8.67
CA ILE A 371 7.56 -5.00 9.34
C ILE A 371 6.44 -5.66 8.53
N GLY A 372 6.39 -5.44 7.20
CA GLY A 372 5.42 -6.10 6.32
C GLY A 372 5.54 -7.62 6.34
N SER A 373 6.77 -8.15 6.36
CA SER A 373 7.02 -9.60 6.44
C SER A 373 6.45 -10.25 7.72
N CYS A 374 6.33 -9.49 8.82
CA CYS A 374 5.66 -9.98 10.03
C CYS A 374 4.18 -10.26 9.79
N VAL A 375 3.51 -9.44 8.98
CA VAL A 375 2.10 -9.66 8.60
C VAL A 375 1.98 -10.81 7.61
N THR A 376 2.92 -10.98 6.68
CA THR A 376 2.95 -12.16 5.80
C THR A 376 3.04 -13.44 6.61
N VAL A 377 4.00 -13.55 7.54
CA VAL A 377 4.16 -14.77 8.34
C VAL A 377 2.97 -14.99 9.28
N GLY A 378 2.45 -13.93 9.91
CA GLY A 378 1.27 -14.03 10.78
C GLY A 378 0.02 -14.46 10.01
N GLY A 379 -0.33 -13.76 8.94
CA GLY A 379 -1.50 -14.10 8.14
C GLY A 379 -1.42 -15.52 7.54
N CYS A 380 -0.26 -15.95 7.04
CA CYS A 380 -0.08 -17.30 6.53
C CYS A 380 -0.09 -18.38 7.62
N ALA A 381 0.49 -18.11 8.79
CA ALA A 381 0.63 -19.10 9.85
C ALA A 381 -0.66 -19.28 10.67
N ILE A 382 -1.39 -18.18 10.93
CA ILE A 382 -2.54 -18.19 11.86
C ILE A 382 -3.86 -17.72 11.26
N GLY A 383 -3.90 -17.31 9.99
CA GLY A 383 -5.14 -16.88 9.33
C GLY A 383 -6.24 -17.96 9.38
N GLY A 384 -5.86 -19.23 9.26
CA GLY A 384 -6.76 -20.38 9.40
C GLY A 384 -7.18 -20.72 10.83
N ILE A 385 -6.68 -20.00 11.83
CA ILE A 385 -6.99 -20.17 13.27
C ILE A 385 -7.83 -18.99 13.76
N SER A 386 -7.29 -17.77 13.68
CA SER A 386 -7.89 -16.55 14.24
C SER A 386 -8.37 -15.54 13.20
N GLY A 387 -8.03 -15.74 11.93
CA GLY A 387 -8.14 -14.71 10.89
C GLY A 387 -6.93 -13.76 10.81
N GLY A 388 -5.99 -13.81 11.77
CA GLY A 388 -4.76 -13.02 11.74
C GLY A 388 -4.98 -11.51 11.76
N SER A 389 -5.77 -11.02 12.72
CA SER A 389 -6.08 -9.59 12.87
C SER A 389 -4.83 -8.76 13.16
N LEU A 390 -4.07 -9.14 14.18
CA LEU A 390 -2.81 -8.55 14.61
C LEU A 390 -2.85 -7.05 14.89
N ASN A 391 -4.04 -6.45 14.96
CA ASN A 391 -4.26 -5.01 14.93
C ASN A 391 -5.67 -4.64 15.45
N PRO A 392 -5.75 -3.91 16.57
CA PRO A 392 -7.03 -3.47 17.12
C PRO A 392 -7.86 -2.65 16.13
N ALA A 393 -7.24 -1.84 15.27
CA ALA A 393 -7.96 -1.04 14.28
C ALA A 393 -8.60 -1.90 13.16
N VAL A 394 -7.98 -3.04 12.82
CA VAL A 394 -8.59 -4.03 11.91
C VAL A 394 -9.79 -4.68 12.61
N SER A 395 -9.60 -5.14 13.86
CA SER A 395 -10.65 -5.74 14.68
C SER A 395 -11.89 -4.85 14.85
N PHE A 396 -11.69 -3.58 15.24
CA PHE A 396 -12.80 -2.63 15.39
C PHE A 396 -13.42 -2.21 14.05
N GLY A 397 -12.64 -2.14 12.97
CA GLY A 397 -13.15 -1.92 11.62
C GLY A 397 -14.17 -2.99 11.23
N ILE A 398 -13.79 -4.27 11.35
CA ILE A 398 -14.66 -5.41 11.04
C ILE A 398 -15.94 -5.38 11.88
N ALA A 399 -15.83 -5.10 13.19
CA ALA A 399 -16.97 -5.00 14.09
C ALA A 399 -17.97 -3.88 13.72
N THR A 400 -17.53 -2.85 13.00
CA THR A 400 -18.38 -1.71 12.64
C THR A 400 -19.41 -2.04 11.55
N VAL A 401 -19.11 -2.99 10.66
CA VAL A 401 -19.95 -3.32 9.49
C VAL A 401 -20.51 -4.75 9.50
N GLY A 402 -20.34 -5.51 10.58
CA GLY A 402 -20.97 -6.83 10.74
C GLY A 402 -20.24 -7.82 11.65
N GLY A 403 -19.06 -7.49 12.17
CA GLY A 403 -18.34 -8.32 13.13
C GLY A 403 -18.87 -8.20 14.57
N SER A 404 -18.43 -9.12 15.44
CA SER A 404 -18.74 -9.06 16.88
C SER A 404 -17.88 -8.01 17.58
N PHE A 405 -18.51 -7.00 18.17
CA PHE A 405 -17.82 -6.01 18.99
C PHE A 405 -17.12 -6.63 20.21
N ALA A 406 -17.72 -7.67 20.81
CA ALA A 406 -17.11 -8.41 21.91
C ALA A 406 -15.82 -9.12 21.48
N ASN A 407 -15.80 -9.68 20.26
CA ASN A 407 -14.59 -10.28 19.70
C ASN A 407 -13.54 -9.20 19.40
N ALA A 408 -13.93 -8.04 18.87
CA ALA A 408 -13.00 -6.94 18.64
C ALA A 408 -12.31 -6.48 19.94
N VAL A 409 -13.07 -6.37 21.04
CA VAL A 409 -12.51 -6.05 22.37
C VAL A 409 -11.56 -7.16 22.85
N THR A 410 -11.94 -8.42 22.68
CA THR A 410 -11.13 -9.58 23.12
C THR A 410 -9.82 -9.65 22.36
N TYR A 411 -9.85 -9.55 21.02
CA TYR A 411 -8.66 -9.51 20.18
C TYR A 411 -7.77 -8.32 20.55
N SER A 412 -8.37 -7.13 20.68
CA SER A 412 -7.62 -5.91 21.01
C SER A 412 -6.91 -6.03 22.36
N ALA A 413 -7.53 -6.63 23.37
CA ALA A 413 -6.90 -6.82 24.68
C ALA A 413 -5.66 -7.73 24.58
N VAL A 414 -5.75 -8.81 23.80
CA VAL A 414 -4.64 -9.74 23.55
C VAL A 414 -3.52 -9.06 22.76
N GLU A 415 -3.86 -8.35 21.68
CA GLU A 415 -2.92 -7.64 20.81
C GLU A 415 -2.18 -6.51 21.57
N LEU A 416 -2.89 -5.74 22.40
CA LEU A 416 -2.29 -4.71 23.26
C LEU A 416 -1.34 -5.33 24.31
N ALA A 417 -1.73 -6.45 24.92
CA ALA A 417 -0.87 -7.17 25.86
C ALA A 417 0.41 -7.66 25.17
N ALA A 418 0.31 -8.16 23.93
CA ALA A 418 1.44 -8.57 23.13
C ALA A 418 2.38 -7.39 22.77
N GLY A 419 1.82 -6.22 22.43
CA GLY A 419 2.59 -5.01 22.19
C GLY A 419 3.36 -4.54 23.43
N GLY A 420 2.71 -4.56 24.60
CA GLY A 420 3.37 -4.28 25.88
C GLY A 420 4.50 -5.28 26.19
N ALA A 421 4.24 -6.58 26.02
CA ALA A 421 5.25 -7.62 26.21
C ALA A 421 6.44 -7.45 25.26
N ALA A 422 6.19 -7.12 23.99
CA ALA A 422 7.23 -6.85 23.00
C ALA A 422 8.12 -5.68 23.41
N ALA A 423 7.53 -4.60 23.94
CA ALA A 423 8.29 -3.46 24.44
C ALA A 423 9.17 -3.80 25.65
N LEU A 424 8.67 -4.62 26.58
CA LEU A 424 9.46 -5.09 27.72
C LEU A 424 10.65 -5.96 27.27
N VAL A 425 10.42 -6.91 26.35
CA VAL A 425 11.49 -7.75 25.79
C VAL A 425 12.48 -6.93 24.97
N PHE A 426 12.00 -5.92 24.23
CA PHE A 426 12.85 -4.98 23.51
C PHE A 426 13.78 -4.22 24.46
N LYS A 427 13.26 -3.68 25.58
CA LYS A 427 14.07 -2.98 26.58
C LYS A 427 15.19 -3.85 27.18
N ILE A 428 14.97 -5.16 27.27
CA ILE A 428 15.98 -6.12 27.76
C ILE A 428 17.00 -6.43 26.66
N THR A 429 16.54 -6.79 25.46
CA THR A 429 17.42 -7.21 24.34
C THR A 429 18.22 -6.05 23.74
N HIS A 430 17.71 -4.83 23.84
CA HIS A 430 18.34 -3.60 23.35
C HIS A 430 18.69 -2.66 24.51
N ALA A 431 19.10 -3.20 25.66
CA ALA A 431 19.45 -2.40 26.85
C ALA A 431 20.53 -1.33 26.56
N VAL A 432 21.39 -1.55 25.57
CA VAL A 432 22.38 -0.56 25.09
C VAL A 432 21.72 0.73 24.59
N ASP A 433 20.51 0.67 24.02
CA ASP A 433 19.78 1.86 23.58
C ASP A 433 19.31 2.75 24.74
N ASN A 434 19.22 2.15 25.94
CA ASN A 434 18.82 2.79 27.20
C ASN A 434 20.01 3.20 28.08
N ALA A 435 21.24 2.80 27.73
CA ALA A 435 22.42 3.27 28.42
C ALA A 435 22.68 4.73 28.00
N ASP A 436 22.55 5.67 28.96
CA ASP A 436 23.04 7.03 28.75
C ASP A 436 24.52 6.97 28.35
N GLU A 437 24.92 7.73 27.33
CA GLU A 437 26.36 7.95 27.08
C GLU A 437 27.02 8.36 28.40
N PRO A 438 28.13 7.73 28.81
CA PRO A 438 28.83 8.16 30.00
C PRO A 438 29.18 9.63 29.82
N LYS A 439 28.60 10.50 30.65
CA LYS A 439 28.93 11.92 30.69
C LYS A 439 30.44 12.01 30.83
N GLY A 440 31.12 12.39 29.75
CA GLY A 440 32.55 12.61 29.76
C GLY A 440 32.88 13.56 30.90
N LEU A 441 33.66 13.08 31.86
CA LEU A 441 34.37 13.93 32.79
C LEU A 441 35.42 14.69 31.96
N ALA A 442 35.04 15.88 31.49
CA ALA A 442 35.96 16.89 30.99
C ALA A 442 36.45 17.75 32.17
#